data_AF-A0A927WPV6-F1
#
_entry.id   AF-A0A927WPV6-F1
#
_cell.length_a   1.000
_cell.length_b   1.000
_cell.length_c   1.000
_cell.angle_alpha   90.00
_cell.angle_beta   90.00
_cell.angle_gamma   90.00
#
_symmetry.space_group_name_H-M   'P 1'
#
loop_
_entity.id
_entity.type
_entity.pdbx_description
1 polymer ?
#
loop_
_entity_poly.entity_id
_entity_poly.type
_entity_poly.pdbx_seq_one_letter_code
_entity_poly.pdbx_strand_id
1 'polypeptide(L)'
;MEGLELTAFQIISSVGTARSSYIEAIQQAKEGNFAEAESLIKEGDEVFVEGHNAHAGLLQQEAEGGPGSTLSLLILHAEDQLMSAEAFKTIAQEFIEVHKKIAKLEAQNKAAAKVA
;
A
#
# COMPACT_ATOMS: atom_id res chain seq x y z
N MET A 1 23.69 3.19 -13.01
CA MET A 1 23.21 2.91 -11.66
C MET A 1 23.95 1.70 -11.16
N GLU A 2 24.66 1.84 -10.04
CA GLU A 2 25.38 0.74 -9.40
C GLU A 2 24.94 0.62 -7.94
N GLY A 3 24.91 -0.61 -7.42
CA GLY A 3 24.70 -0.90 -5.99
C GLY A 3 23.41 -0.29 -5.40
N LEU A 4 23.58 0.53 -4.36
CA LEU A 4 22.52 1.11 -3.53
C LEU A 4 21.49 1.93 -4.32
N GLU A 5 21.90 2.62 -5.38
CA GLU A 5 20.96 3.40 -6.20
C GLU A 5 19.94 2.49 -6.89
N LEU A 6 20.38 1.35 -7.40
CA LEU A 6 19.51 0.40 -8.08
C LEU A 6 18.49 -0.19 -7.10
N THR A 7 18.93 -0.53 -5.88
CA THR A 7 18.04 -0.99 -4.80
C THR A 7 17.03 0.08 -4.42
N ALA A 8 17.45 1.35 -4.30
CA ALA A 8 16.55 2.46 -4.01
C ALA A 8 15.48 2.64 -5.10
N PHE A 9 15.88 2.59 -6.38
CA PHE A 9 14.92 2.66 -7.50
C PHE A 9 13.96 1.47 -7.52
N GLN A 10 14.45 0.27 -7.19
CA GLN A 10 13.61 -0.91 -7.06
C GLN A 10 12.56 -0.71 -5.96
N ILE A 11 12.97 -0.25 -4.76
CA ILE A 11 12.05 0.06 -3.66
C ILE A 11 11.03 1.09 -4.12
N ILE A 12 11.46 2.25 -4.62
CA ILE A 12 10.59 3.37 -5.05
C ILE A 12 9.56 2.89 -6.08
N SER A 13 10.00 2.12 -7.08
CA SER A 13 9.11 1.62 -8.14
C SER A 13 8.08 0.65 -7.59
N SER A 14 8.49 -0.37 -6.84
CA SER A 14 7.58 -1.38 -6.31
C SER A 14 6.59 -0.79 -5.31
N VAL A 15 7.06 -0.01 -4.33
CA VAL A 15 6.16 0.59 -3.32
C VAL A 15 5.28 1.71 -3.90
N GLY A 16 5.75 2.41 -4.93
CA GLY A 16 4.94 3.39 -5.67
C GLY A 16 3.76 2.77 -6.41
N THR A 17 3.99 1.62 -7.06
CA THR A 17 2.92 0.81 -7.68
C THR A 17 1.95 0.31 -6.62
N ALA A 18 2.45 -0.31 -5.54
CA ALA A 18 1.61 -0.80 -4.44
C ALA A 18 0.71 0.30 -3.85
N ARG A 19 1.30 1.47 -3.58
CA ARG A 19 0.56 2.65 -3.09
C ARG A 19 -0.56 3.08 -4.04
N SER A 20 -0.32 3.00 -5.34
CA SER A 20 -1.32 3.34 -6.36
C SER A 20 -2.50 2.37 -6.30
N SER A 21 -2.22 1.06 -6.23
CA SER A 21 -3.25 0.02 -6.06
C SER A 21 -4.06 0.22 -4.78
N TYR A 22 -3.43 0.57 -3.65
CA TYR A 22 -4.14 0.85 -2.40
C TYR A 22 -5.06 2.08 -2.49
N ILE A 23 -4.62 3.15 -3.17
CA ILE A 23 -5.45 4.34 -3.41
C ILE A 23 -6.63 4.01 -4.33
N GLU A 24 -6.40 3.21 -5.38
CA GLU A 24 -7.46 2.78 -6.29
C GLU A 24 -8.47 1.87 -5.59
N ALA A 25 -8.03 1.01 -4.67
CA ALA A 25 -8.92 0.19 -3.85
C ALA A 25 -9.92 1.04 -3.05
N ILE A 26 -9.46 2.17 -2.49
CA ILE A 26 -10.34 3.14 -1.81
C ILE A 26 -11.38 3.69 -2.79
N GLN A 27 -10.97 4.02 -4.02
CA GLN A 27 -11.88 4.56 -5.03
C GLN A 27 -12.94 3.53 -5.45
N GLN A 28 -12.54 2.28 -5.67
CA GLN A 28 -13.49 1.19 -5.96
C GLN A 28 -14.46 0.94 -4.81
N ALA A 29 -13.99 1.00 -3.56
CA ALA A 29 -14.86 0.86 -2.39
C ALA A 29 -15.89 1.98 -2.27
N LYS A 30 -15.51 3.23 -2.60
CA LYS A 30 -16.44 4.38 -2.65
C LYS A 30 -17.57 4.17 -3.65
N GLU A 31 -17.29 3.50 -4.76
CA GLU A 31 -18.26 3.17 -5.81
C GLU A 31 -19.10 1.92 -5.49
N GLY A 32 -18.80 1.23 -4.39
CA GLY A 32 -19.46 -0.02 -3.98
C GLY A 32 -18.88 -1.27 -4.64
N ASN A 33 -17.79 -1.15 -5.40
CA ASN A 33 -17.10 -2.23 -6.07
C ASN A 33 -16.15 -2.97 -5.10
N PHE A 34 -16.69 -3.55 -4.03
CA PHE A 34 -15.90 -4.11 -2.93
C PHE A 34 -15.01 -5.29 -3.35
N ALA A 35 -15.46 -6.13 -4.28
CA ALA A 35 -14.66 -7.24 -4.77
C ALA A 35 -13.41 -6.75 -5.53
N GLU A 36 -13.56 -5.70 -6.33
CA GLU A 36 -12.45 -5.06 -7.04
C GLU A 36 -11.49 -4.38 -6.05
N ALA A 37 -12.04 -3.67 -5.06
CA ALA A 37 -11.24 -3.07 -4.00
C ALA A 37 -10.37 -4.10 -3.26
N GLU A 38 -10.93 -5.27 -2.91
CA GLU A 38 -10.16 -6.35 -2.27
C GLU A 38 -9.12 -6.97 -3.20
N SER A 39 -9.39 -7.03 -4.51
CA SER A 39 -8.43 -7.49 -5.52
C SER A 39 -7.23 -6.55 -5.60
N LEU A 40 -7.48 -5.24 -5.66
CA LEU A 40 -6.44 -4.21 -5.72
C LEU A 40 -5.58 -4.16 -4.45
N ILE A 41 -6.13 -4.45 -3.27
CA ILE A 41 -5.33 -4.63 -2.04
C ILE A 41 -4.35 -5.79 -2.20
N LYS A 42 -4.79 -6.93 -2.76
CA LYS A 42 -3.92 -8.11 -2.96
C LYS A 42 -2.84 -7.84 -3.98
N GLU A 43 -3.19 -7.22 -5.11
CA GLU A 43 -2.22 -6.80 -6.13
C GLU A 43 -1.18 -5.85 -5.53
N GLY A 44 -1.62 -4.84 -4.76
CA GLY A 44 -0.72 -3.94 -4.05
C GLY A 44 0.22 -4.68 -3.09
N ASP A 45 -0.28 -5.68 -2.35
CA ASP A 45 0.51 -6.49 -1.44
C ASP A 45 1.58 -7.34 -2.14
N GLU A 46 1.24 -7.93 -3.30
CA GLU A 46 2.18 -8.71 -4.10
C GLU A 46 3.39 -7.85 -4.51
N VAL A 47 3.13 -6.63 -5.00
CA VAL A 47 4.20 -5.72 -5.43
C VAL A 47 4.92 -5.08 -4.24
N PHE A 48 4.22 -4.76 -3.16
CA PHE A 48 4.81 -4.19 -1.94
C PHE A 48 5.87 -5.11 -1.35
N VAL A 49 5.63 -6.43 -1.35
CA VAL A 49 6.58 -7.43 -0.84
C VAL A 49 7.92 -7.37 -1.58
N GLU A 50 7.93 -7.06 -2.88
CA GLU A 50 9.18 -6.92 -3.63
C GLU A 50 10.04 -5.76 -3.11
N GLY A 51 9.43 -4.59 -2.91
CA GLY A 51 10.11 -3.41 -2.36
C GLY A 51 10.51 -3.62 -0.90
N HIS A 52 9.64 -4.24 -0.11
CA HIS A 52 9.91 -4.56 1.30
C HIS A 52 11.08 -5.54 1.45
N ASN A 53 11.18 -6.56 0.59
CA ASN A 53 12.30 -7.51 0.61
C ASN A 53 13.63 -6.83 0.25
N ALA A 54 13.63 -5.90 -0.72
CA ALA A 54 14.80 -5.12 -1.06
C ALA A 54 15.26 -4.25 0.12
N HIS A 55 14.32 -3.59 0.81
CA HIS A 55 14.59 -2.84 2.05
C HIS A 55 15.14 -3.74 3.18
N ALA A 56 14.51 -4.90 3.42
CA ALA A 56 14.99 -5.85 4.43
C ALA A 56 16.43 -6.34 4.14
N GLY A 57 16.78 -6.50 2.87
CA GLY A 57 18.16 -6.80 2.45
C GLY A 57 19.16 -5.70 2.81
N LEU A 58 18.77 -4.42 2.70
CA LEU A 58 19.61 -3.29 3.11
C LEU A 58 19.86 -3.31 4.63
N LEU A 59 18.81 -3.55 5.42
CA LEU A 59 18.91 -3.66 6.88
C LEU A 59 19.86 -4.81 7.29
N GLN A 60 19.78 -5.96 6.61
CA GLN A 60 20.65 -7.10 6.87
C GLN A 60 22.12 -6.75 6.60
N GLN A 61 22.40 -6.09 5.48
CA GLN A 61 23.76 -5.65 5.11
C GLN A 61 24.35 -4.64 6.11
N GLU A 62 23.51 -3.73 6.61
CA GLU A 62 23.90 -2.79 7.66
C GLU A 62 24.23 -3.52 8.97
N ALA A 63 23.40 -4.48 9.38
CA ALA A 63 23.61 -5.26 10.59
C ALA A 63 24.89 -6.12 10.56
N GLU A 64 25.29 -6.61 9.38
CA GLU A 64 26.52 -7.40 9.18
C GLU A 64 27.81 -6.56 9.21
N GLY A 65 27.70 -5.23 9.39
CA GLY A 65 28.86 -4.33 9.38
C GLY A 65 29.42 -4.12 7.98
N GLY A 66 28.61 -4.36 6.93
CA GLY A 66 28.89 -3.90 5.58
C GLY A 66 29.02 -2.37 5.55
N PRO A 67 29.29 -1.74 4.39
CA PRO A 67 29.16 -0.29 4.26
C PRO A 67 27.69 0.07 4.49
N GLY A 68 27.31 0.19 5.75
CA GLY A 68 25.97 0.49 6.22
C GLY A 68 25.52 1.71 5.47
N SER A 69 24.47 1.51 4.67
CA SER A 69 23.81 2.47 3.80
C SER A 69 24.42 3.85 3.90
N THR A 70 25.37 4.19 3.02
CA THR A 70 25.80 5.58 2.87
C THR A 70 24.54 6.41 2.77
N LEU A 71 24.28 7.27 3.76
CA LEU A 71 23.03 8.01 3.87
C LEU A 71 22.90 8.89 2.63
N SER A 72 22.17 8.40 1.63
CA SER A 72 21.91 9.08 0.38
C SER A 72 20.48 9.60 0.41
N LEU A 73 20.28 10.77 -0.18
CA LEU A 73 18.94 11.35 -0.29
C LEU A 73 17.97 10.42 -1.03
N LEU A 74 18.50 9.61 -1.95
CA LEU A 74 17.71 8.64 -2.72
C LEU A 74 17.22 7.46 -1.85
N ILE A 75 18.07 6.94 -0.95
CA ILE A 75 17.66 5.89 -0.01
C ILE A 75 16.65 6.44 0.99
N LEU A 76 16.89 7.63 1.54
CA LEU A 76 15.90 8.31 2.41
C LEU A 76 14.54 8.48 1.71
N HIS A 77 14.56 8.86 0.43
CA HIS A 77 13.33 8.95 -0.35
C HIS A 77 12.65 7.60 -0.56
N ALA A 78 13.42 6.52 -0.76
CA ALA A 78 12.89 5.17 -0.87
C ALA A 78 12.20 4.72 0.43
N GLU A 79 12.80 4.99 1.59
CA GLU A 79 12.21 4.72 2.91
C GLU A 79 10.90 5.52 3.12
N ASP A 80 10.89 6.81 2.76
CA ASP A 80 9.70 7.65 2.84
C ASP A 80 8.55 7.08 1.98
N GLN A 81 8.84 6.62 0.76
CA GLN A 81 7.84 6.02 -0.12
C GLN A 81 7.34 4.67 0.42
N LEU A 82 8.24 3.84 0.96
CA LEU A 82 7.90 2.53 1.53
C LEU A 82 6.95 2.68 2.72
N MET A 83 7.30 3.53 3.68
CA MET A 83 6.46 3.83 4.84
C MET A 83 5.12 4.46 4.43
N SER A 84 5.13 5.33 3.41
CA SER A 84 3.89 5.89 2.87
C SER A 84 2.98 4.79 2.31
N ALA A 85 3.51 3.87 1.51
CA ALA A 85 2.73 2.78 0.94
C ALA A 85 2.09 1.88 2.00
N GLU A 86 2.84 1.52 3.06
CA GLU A 86 2.32 0.72 4.17
C GLU A 86 1.20 1.44 4.94
N ALA A 87 1.35 2.75 5.18
CA ALA A 87 0.30 3.55 5.80
C ALA A 87 -0.96 3.60 4.92
N PHE A 88 -0.80 3.77 3.60
CA PHE A 88 -1.92 3.77 2.65
C PHE A 88 -2.63 2.43 2.57
N LYS A 89 -1.93 1.30 2.69
CA LYS A 89 -2.56 -0.03 2.82
C LYS A 89 -3.50 -0.09 4.01
N THR A 90 -3.00 0.26 5.19
CA THR A 90 -3.77 0.23 6.45
C THR A 90 -5.01 1.14 6.31
N ILE A 91 -4.82 2.36 5.82
CA ILE A 91 -5.91 3.31 5.59
C ILE A 91 -6.91 2.74 4.58
N ALA A 92 -6.46 2.14 3.48
CA ALA A 92 -7.33 1.59 2.46
C ALA A 92 -8.23 0.47 2.98
N GLN A 93 -7.68 -0.44 3.79
CA GLN A 93 -8.44 -1.50 4.44
C GLN A 93 -9.54 -0.94 5.35
N GLU A 94 -9.21 0.06 6.18
CA GLU A 94 -10.20 0.72 7.04
C GLU A 94 -11.30 1.43 6.22
N PHE A 95 -10.93 2.11 5.13
CA PHE A 95 -11.92 2.76 4.25
C PHE A 95 -12.83 1.76 3.54
N ILE A 96 -12.32 0.60 3.11
CA ILE A 96 -13.13 -0.47 2.51
C ILE A 96 -14.20 -0.92 3.52
N GLU A 97 -13.82 -1.18 4.76
CA GLU A 97 -14.77 -1.60 5.81
C GLU A 97 -15.78 -0.52 6.16
N VAL A 98 -15.35 0.75 6.23
CA VAL A 98 -16.25 1.90 6.40
C VAL A 98 -17.29 1.97 5.26
N HIS A 99 -16.86 1.83 4.01
CA HIS A 99 -17.77 1.89 2.86
C HIS A 99 -18.73 0.69 2.81
N LYS A 100 -18.29 -0.52 3.16
CA LYS A 100 -19.18 -1.68 3.33
C LYS A 100 -20.26 -1.42 4.40
N LYS A 101 -19.87 -0.83 5.53
CA LYS A 101 -20.82 -0.48 6.61
C LYS A 101 -21.83 0.57 6.15
N ILE A 102 -21.40 1.60 5.43
CA ILE A 102 -22.29 2.62 4.86
C ILE A 102 -23.28 1.97 3.89
N ALA A 103 -22.82 1.16 2.94
CA ALA A 103 -23.68 0.48 1.98
C ALA A 103 -24.74 -0.42 2.65
N LYS A 104 -24.36 -1.12 3.72
CA LYS A 104 -25.30 -1.91 4.53
C LYS A 104 -26.37 -1.04 5.19
N LEU A 105 -25.99 0.10 5.79
CA LEU A 105 -26.94 1.02 6.42
C LEU A 105 -27.89 1.65 5.39
N GLU A 106 -27.39 2.03 4.21
CA GLU A 106 -28.23 2.54 3.13
C GLU A 106 -29.26 1.51 2.66
N ALA A 107 -28.85 0.24 2.54
CA ALA A 107 -29.76 -0.85 2.19
C ALA A 107 -30.85 -1.07 3.26
N GLN A 108 -30.49 -1.03 4.54
CA GLN A 108 -31.43 -1.14 5.66
C GLN A 108 -32.44 0.02 5.69
N ASN A 109 -31.97 1.25 5.48
CA ASN A 109 -32.84 2.43 5.43
C ASN A 109 -33.81 2.37 4.24
N LYS A 110 -33.34 1.93 3.06
CA LYS A 110 -34.20 1.72 1.89
C LYS A 110 -35.24 0.62 2.13
N ALA A 111 -34.90 -0.44 2.87
CA ALA A 111 -35.84 -1.49 3.23
C ALA A 111 -36.90 -1.00 4.21
N ALA A 112 -36.49 -0.26 5.26
CA ALA A 112 -37.41 0.31 6.24
C ALA A 112 -38.42 1.28 5.59
N ALA A 113 -37.97 2.12 4.66
CA ALA A 113 -38.82 3.06 3.94
C ALA A 113 -39.84 2.40 2.99
N LYS A 114 -39.65 1.13 2.61
CA LYS A 114 -40.61 0.39 1.77
C LYS A 114 -41.73 -0.29 2.57
N VAL A 115 -41.58 -0.38 3.89
CA VAL A 115 -42.52 -1.08 4.79
C VAL A 115 -43.36 -0.08 5.61
N ALA A 116 -43.01 1.20 5.59
CA ALA A 116 -43.79 2.32 6.13
C ALA A 116 -44.74 2.90 5.08
#